data_AF-A0A382WCW1-F1
#
_entry.id   AF-A0A382WCW1-F1
#
_cell.length_a   1.000
_cell.length_b   1.000
_cell.length_c   1.000
_cell.angle_alpha   90.00
_cell.angle_beta   90.00
_cell.angle_gamma   90.00
#
_symmetry.space_group_name_H-M   'P 1'
#
loop_
_entity.id
_entity.type
_entity.pdbx_description
1 polymer ?
#
loop_
_entity_poly.entity_id
_entity_poly.type
_entity_poly.pdbx_seq_one_letter_code
_entity_poly.pdbx_strand_id
1 'polypeptide(L)'
;MSSKAFVDIGSAIQTYVHSIINLDWCYVLIKKTSKVIELYRHPVKSFTSERLDQLEVSNGKVEGDRVLAFRFADKGAPDDFSWQKKHNFVALVNTPGISRLEMRFDP
;
A
#
# COMPACT_ATOMS: atom_id res chain seq x y z
N MET A 1 -3.84 17.74 20.06
CA MET A 1 -4.61 16.55 20.47
C MET A 1 -4.71 15.65 19.25
N SER A 2 -3.98 14.54 19.26
CA SER A 2 -3.83 13.63 18.12
C SER A 2 -5.11 12.80 17.95
N SER A 3 -5.78 12.93 16.80
CA SER A 3 -6.93 12.10 16.45
C SER A 3 -6.43 10.75 15.92
N LYS A 4 -6.62 9.69 16.69
CA LYS A 4 -6.43 8.31 16.21
C LYS A 4 -7.54 7.99 15.21
N ALA A 5 -7.21 7.92 13.93
CA ALA A 5 -8.12 7.40 12.91
C ALA A 5 -7.98 5.88 12.86
N PHE A 6 -9.00 5.17 13.36
CA PHE A 6 -9.16 3.75 13.10
C PHE A 6 -9.69 3.60 11.68
N VAL A 7 -8.89 3.03 10.76
CA VAL A 7 -9.38 2.68 9.44
C VAL A 7 -10.03 1.30 9.52
N ASP A 8 -11.36 1.29 9.67
CA ASP A 8 -12.17 0.13 9.32
C ASP A 8 -12.32 0.13 7.79
N ILE A 9 -11.81 -0.91 7.12
CA ILE A 9 -11.68 -1.01 5.66
C ILE A 9 -13.05 -1.40 5.03
N GLY A 10 -14.13 -0.77 5.50
CA GLY A 10 -15.52 -0.99 5.09
C GLY A 10 -16.07 0.03 4.06
N SER A 11 -15.19 0.82 3.45
CA SER A 11 -15.48 1.93 2.53
C SER A 11 -14.30 2.04 1.55
N ALA A 12 -14.40 2.08 0.22
CA ALA A 12 -15.52 2.14 -0.70
C ALA A 12 -15.00 1.68 -2.08
N ILE A 13 -15.77 0.86 -2.80
CA ILE A 13 -15.72 0.80 -4.27
C ILE A 13 -17.17 0.85 -4.73
N GLN A 14 -17.58 2.00 -5.27
CA GLN A 14 -18.93 2.23 -5.75
C GLN A 14 -18.89 2.22 -7.28
N THR A 15 -19.26 1.09 -7.88
CA THR A 15 -19.38 0.98 -9.34
C THR A 15 -20.81 1.34 -9.73
N TYR A 16 -21.00 2.48 -10.39
CA TYR A 16 -22.29 2.91 -10.94
C TYR A 16 -22.48 2.30 -12.34
N VAL A 17 -23.53 1.50 -12.52
CA VAL A 17 -24.02 1.12 -13.86
C VAL A 17 -25.33 1.87 -14.09
N HIS A 18 -25.33 2.85 -14.98
CA HIS A 18 -26.54 3.56 -15.37
C HIS A 18 -27.36 2.70 -16.34
N SER A 19 -28.52 2.24 -15.89
CA SER A 19 -29.62 1.82 -16.76
C SER A 19 -30.89 2.47 -16.25
N ILE A 20 -31.49 3.35 -17.06
CA ILE A 20 -32.70 4.10 -16.74
C ILE A 20 -33.89 3.22 -17.10
N ILE A 21 -34.50 2.52 -16.13
CA ILE A 21 -35.91 2.09 -16.19
C ILE A 21 -36.51 2.17 -14.77
N ASN A 22 -37.71 2.74 -14.70
CA ASN A 22 -38.44 3.21 -13.52
C ASN A 22 -38.90 2.14 -12.50
N LEU A 23 -38.83 2.55 -11.23
CA LEU A 23 -39.67 2.22 -10.05
C LEU A 23 -39.63 0.80 -9.41
N ASP A 24 -39.43 0.81 -8.09
CA ASP A 24 -39.67 -0.24 -7.08
C ASP A 24 -38.76 -1.47 -6.96
N TRP A 25 -37.44 -1.25 -6.90
CA TRP A 25 -36.53 -2.28 -6.37
C TRP A 25 -35.94 -1.85 -5.03
N CYS A 26 -36.43 -2.50 -3.97
CA CYS A 26 -35.76 -2.59 -2.68
C CYS A 26 -34.26 -2.78 -2.93
N TYR A 27 -33.50 -1.74 -2.59
CA TYR A 27 -32.05 -1.70 -2.71
C TYR A 27 -31.47 -2.64 -1.64
N VAL A 28 -31.60 -3.95 -1.85
CA VAL A 28 -30.84 -4.96 -1.12
C VAL A 28 -29.42 -4.87 -1.66
N LEU A 29 -28.72 -3.82 -1.24
CA LEU A 29 -27.28 -3.69 -1.30
C LEU A 29 -26.73 -4.82 -0.43
N ILE A 30 -26.50 -5.97 -1.04
CA ILE A 30 -25.65 -7.01 -0.45
C ILE A 30 -24.26 -6.39 -0.36
N LYS A 31 -23.93 -5.76 0.77
CA LYS A 31 -22.56 -5.37 1.10
C LYS A 31 -21.72 -6.64 1.06
N LYS A 32 -20.98 -6.84 -0.02
CA LYS A 32 -19.94 -7.87 -0.06
C LYS A 32 -18.84 -7.41 0.88
N THR A 33 -18.83 -7.94 2.10
CA THR A 33 -17.78 -7.66 3.09
C THR A 33 -16.53 -8.42 2.68
N SER A 34 -15.51 -7.68 2.26
CA SER A 34 -14.19 -8.28 2.05
C SER A 34 -13.57 -8.53 3.43
N LYS A 35 -13.13 -9.77 3.67
CA LYS A 35 -12.43 -10.11 4.90
C LYS A 35 -10.93 -9.94 4.68
N VAL A 36 -10.29 -9.12 5.50
CA VAL A 36 -8.83 -9.03 5.57
C VAL A 36 -8.30 -10.31 6.19
N ILE A 37 -7.36 -10.98 5.51
CA ILE A 37 -6.73 -12.21 6.01
C ILE A 37 -5.38 -11.95 6.66
N GLU A 38 -4.61 -11.02 6.12
CA GLU A 38 -3.24 -10.72 6.53
C GLU A 38 -2.90 -9.27 6.18
N LEU A 39 -2.02 -8.68 6.97
CA LEU A 39 -1.49 -7.35 6.76
C LEU A 39 0.03 -7.42 6.65
N TYR A 40 0.57 -6.65 5.71
CA TYR A 40 1.99 -6.59 5.41
C TYR A 40 2.43 -5.15 5.28
N ARG A 41 3.63 -4.85 5.77
CA ARG A 41 4.32 -3.57 5.56
C ARG A 41 5.65 -3.84 4.86
N HIS A 42 6.02 -2.99 3.91
CA HIS A 42 7.32 -3.05 3.23
C HIS A 42 8.15 -1.81 3.59
N PRO A 43 8.95 -1.82 4.67
CA PRO A 43 9.69 -0.64 5.11
C PRO A 43 10.61 -0.06 4.03
N VAL A 44 11.23 -0.95 3.25
CA VAL A 44 12.11 -0.60 2.14
C VAL A 44 11.51 -1.09 0.82
N LYS A 45 11.49 -0.22 -0.19
CA LYS A 45 11.02 -0.55 -1.54
C LYS A 45 11.72 -1.79 -2.08
N SER A 46 10.92 -2.77 -2.51
CA SER A 46 11.36 -4.03 -3.14
C SER A 46 12.03 -5.08 -2.25
N PHE A 47 12.16 -4.82 -0.94
CA PHE A 47 12.59 -5.83 0.04
C PHE A 47 11.39 -6.61 0.60
N THR A 48 11.66 -7.62 1.43
CA THR A 48 10.61 -8.44 2.04
C THR A 48 9.70 -7.59 2.91
N SER A 49 8.46 -8.02 3.05
CA SER A 49 7.53 -7.44 4.02
C SER A 49 7.77 -7.98 5.42
N GLU A 50 7.34 -7.21 6.40
CA GLU A 50 6.97 -7.71 7.72
C GLU A 50 5.46 -7.98 7.76
N ARG A 51 5.07 -9.11 8.34
CA ARG A 51 3.67 -9.44 8.63
C ARG A 51 3.28 -8.81 9.96
N LEU A 52 2.13 -8.16 10.01
CA LEU A 52 1.63 -7.46 11.20
C LEU A 52 0.18 -7.83 11.46
N ASP A 53 -0.23 -7.75 12.74
CA ASP A 53 -1.63 -7.95 13.14
C ASP A 53 -2.46 -6.67 12.99
N GLN A 54 -1.78 -5.51 12.97
CA GLN A 54 -2.39 -4.19 12.83
C GLN A 54 -1.49 -3.26 12.02
N LEU A 55 -2.11 -2.40 11.21
CA LEU A 55 -1.46 -1.28 10.53
C LEU A 55 -2.13 0.02 10.93
N GLU A 56 -1.33 1.06 11.15
CA GLU A 56 -1.82 2.43 11.27
C GLU A 56 -1.81 3.08 9.89
N VAL A 57 -2.89 3.76 9.54
CA VAL A 57 -3.01 4.49 8.28
C VAL A 57 -3.21 5.97 8.60
N SER A 58 -2.29 6.80 8.14
CA SER A 58 -2.40 8.25 8.21
C SER A 58 -2.23 8.87 6.82
N ASN A 59 -3.02 9.88 6.49
CA ASN A 59 -2.96 10.59 5.20
C ASN A 59 -3.00 9.65 3.97
N GLY A 60 -3.76 8.55 4.07
CA GLY A 60 -3.90 7.55 3.01
C GLY A 60 -2.67 6.65 2.81
N LYS A 61 -1.72 6.64 3.75
CA LYS A 61 -0.52 5.80 3.73
C LYS A 61 -0.43 4.99 5.01
N VAL A 62 0.15 3.79 4.90
CA VAL A 62 0.49 2.97 6.06
C VAL A 62 1.75 3.52 6.71
N GLU A 63 1.71 3.72 8.03
CA GLU A 63 2.87 4.18 8.79
C GLU A 63 4.05 3.21 8.69
N GLY A 64 5.21 3.75 8.32
CA GLY A 64 6.42 2.98 8.07
C GLY A 64 6.46 2.21 6.73
N ASP A 65 5.42 2.29 5.88
CA ASP A 65 5.46 1.64 4.56
C ASP A 65 6.27 2.45 3.55
N ARG A 66 7.21 1.79 2.88
CA ARG A 66 8.06 2.31 1.81
C ARG A 66 8.73 3.64 2.14
N VAL A 67 9.19 3.79 3.38
CA VAL A 67 9.90 4.99 3.85
C VAL A 67 11.29 5.14 3.22
N LEU A 68 11.88 4.04 2.72
CA LEU A 68 13.21 4.02 2.13
C LEU A 68 13.23 3.32 0.77
N ALA A 69 14.12 3.77 -0.12
CA ALA A 69 14.51 3.08 -1.33
C ALA A 69 16.01 3.28 -1.60
N PHE A 70 16.68 2.25 -2.11
CA PHE A 70 18.07 2.33 -2.53
C PHE A 70 18.17 2.60 -4.03
N ARG A 71 19.01 3.55 -4.44
CA ARG A 71 19.36 3.75 -5.84
C ARG A 71 20.22 2.58 -6.33
N PHE A 72 20.03 2.20 -7.58
CA PHE A 72 20.83 1.15 -8.21
C PHE A 72 22.02 1.78 -8.96
N ALA A 73 23.25 1.41 -8.57
CA ALA A 73 24.48 1.96 -9.14
C ALA A 73 24.50 3.51 -9.10
N ASP A 74 24.88 4.14 -10.20
CA ASP A 74 25.00 5.59 -10.40
C ASP A 74 23.72 6.24 -10.98
N LYS A 75 22.57 5.56 -10.87
CA LYS A 75 21.31 6.04 -11.47
C LYS A 75 20.71 7.20 -10.70
N GLY A 76 20.68 8.37 -11.37
CA GLY A 76 19.99 9.58 -10.91
C GLY A 76 20.83 10.39 -9.93
N ALA A 77 20.62 11.71 -9.90
CA ALA A 77 21.32 12.57 -8.95
C ALA A 77 20.85 12.29 -7.51
N PRO A 78 21.73 12.37 -6.49
CA PRO A 78 21.38 12.08 -5.10
C PRO A 78 20.22 12.90 -4.53
N ASP A 79 20.03 14.09 -5.06
CA ASP A 79 19.08 15.14 -4.71
C ASP A 79 17.91 15.26 -5.70
N ASP A 80 17.83 14.38 -6.70
CA ASP A 80 16.66 14.31 -7.56
C ASP A 80 15.51 13.57 -6.85
N PHE A 81 14.55 14.35 -6.37
CA PHE A 81 13.32 13.88 -5.71
C PHE A 81 12.12 13.76 -6.67
N SER A 82 12.33 13.96 -7.99
CA SER A 82 11.28 13.77 -8.98
C SER A 82 10.89 12.29 -9.10
N TRP A 83 9.78 12.01 -9.79
CA TRP A 83 9.37 10.63 -10.01
C TRP A 83 10.37 9.89 -10.90
N GLN A 84 10.90 8.78 -10.41
CA GLN A 84 11.94 7.98 -11.09
C GLN A 84 11.41 6.62 -11.57
N LYS A 85 12.01 6.10 -12.63
CA LYS A 85 11.69 4.77 -13.16
C LYS A 85 12.12 3.67 -12.17
N LYS A 86 11.37 2.55 -12.14
CA LYS A 86 11.64 1.40 -11.28
C LYS A 86 13.09 0.90 -11.35
N HIS A 87 13.67 0.85 -12.56
CA HIS A 87 15.03 0.34 -12.79
C HIS A 87 16.14 1.24 -12.25
N ASN A 88 15.82 2.46 -11.79
CA ASN A 88 16.77 3.34 -11.11
C ASN A 88 16.97 2.95 -9.64
N PHE A 89 16.18 2.00 -9.12
CA PHE A 89 16.27 1.52 -7.75
C PHE A 89 16.72 0.06 -7.68
N VAL A 90 17.28 -0.33 -6.53
CA VAL A 90 17.47 -1.72 -6.17
C VAL A 90 16.10 -2.39 -6.13
N ALA A 91 15.92 -3.44 -6.91
CA ALA A 91 14.66 -4.15 -7.05
C ALA A 91 14.90 -5.61 -7.39
N LEU A 92 13.92 -6.48 -7.16
CA LEU A 92 14.05 -7.92 -7.43
C LEU A 92 14.48 -8.26 -8.87
N VAL A 93 14.15 -7.39 -9.84
CA VAL A 93 14.54 -7.56 -11.24
C VAL A 93 16.05 -7.43 -11.50
N ASN A 94 16.76 -6.58 -10.73
CA ASN A 94 18.19 -6.34 -10.90
C ASN A 94 19.03 -6.90 -9.75
N THR A 95 18.42 -7.18 -8.60
CA THR A 95 19.11 -7.71 -7.41
C THR A 95 18.19 -8.73 -6.71
N PRO A 96 17.95 -9.90 -7.31
CA PRO A 96 17.01 -10.89 -6.75
C PRO A 96 17.40 -11.38 -5.35
N GLY A 97 18.68 -11.32 -4.99
CA GLY A 97 19.18 -11.74 -3.68
C GLY A 97 18.61 -10.95 -2.49
N ILE A 98 18.10 -9.73 -2.69
CA ILE A 98 17.51 -8.91 -1.61
C ILE A 98 16.25 -9.54 -1.00
N SER A 99 15.63 -10.50 -1.69
CA SER A 99 14.49 -11.28 -1.17
C SER A 99 14.84 -12.14 0.05
N ARG A 100 16.13 -12.35 0.35
CA ARG A 100 16.59 -13.13 1.50
C ARG A 100 16.79 -12.30 2.76
N LEU A 101 16.65 -10.97 2.66
CA LEU A 101 16.88 -10.07 3.77
C LEU A 101 15.56 -9.83 4.50
N GLU A 102 15.51 -10.15 5.78
CA GLU A 102 14.37 -9.83 6.63
C GLU A 102 14.37 -8.34 6.97
N MET A 103 13.17 -7.75 7.00
CA MET A 103 12.97 -6.34 7.25
C MET A 103 11.96 -6.14 8.38
N ARG A 104 12.25 -5.20 9.26
CA ARG A 104 11.37 -4.72 10.33
C ARG A 104 11.53 -3.22 10.46
N PHE A 105 10.44 -2.49 10.57
CA PHE A 105 10.48 -1.06 10.89
C PHE A 105 10.45 -0.86 12.42
N ASP A 106 11.45 -0.16 12.94
CA ASP A 106 11.55 0.27 14.33
C ASP A 106 11.50 1.81 14.37
N PRO A 107 10.41 2.42 14.88
CA PRO A 107 10.17 3.86 14.82
C PRO A 107 11.17 4.74 15.57
#